data_AF-A0A9P0YHN2-F1
#
_entry.id   AF-A0A9P0YHN2-F1
#
_cell.length_a   1.000
_cell.length_b   1.000
_cell.length_c   1.000
_cell.angle_alpha   90.00
_cell.angle_beta   90.00
_cell.angle_gamma   90.00
#
_symmetry.space_group_name_H-M   'P 1'
#
loop_
_entity.id
_entity.type
_entity.pdbx_description
1 polymer ?
#
loop_
_entity_poly.entity_id
_entity_poly.type
_entity_poly.pdbx_seq_one_letter_code
_entity_poly.pdbx_strand_id
1 'polypeptide(L)'
;MGFEEAIMQGLKKAGSPGKAAIMAIGKAFPHQLVMQELLVDGYFKNTNCDDPELKQKLTRLCKTTTVKTRYVVMSEEILTKYPELAIEGLPTVKQRLDICNSA
;
A
#
# COMPACT_ATOMS: atom_id res chain seq x y z
N MET A 1 -56.12 -4.57 11.02
CA MET A 1 -55.57 -3.20 11.16
C MET A 1 -54.27 -3.09 11.96
N GLY A 2 -53.67 -4.20 12.44
CA GLY A 2 -52.47 -4.16 13.31
C GLY A 2 -51.16 -4.66 12.69
N PHE A 3 -51.12 -4.97 11.39
CA PHE A 3 -49.89 -5.40 10.70
C PHE A 3 -49.14 -4.23 10.03
N GLU A 4 -49.83 -3.16 9.63
CA GLU A 4 -49.21 -1.95 9.05
C GLU A 4 -48.50 -1.08 10.11
N GLU A 5 -49.01 -1.03 11.34
CA GLU A 5 -48.38 -0.26 12.42
C GLU A 5 -47.03 -0.84 12.87
N ALA A 6 -46.87 -2.16 12.81
CA ALA A 6 -45.61 -2.83 13.17
C ALA A 6 -44.48 -2.55 12.16
N ILE A 7 -44.81 -2.42 10.86
CA ILE A 7 -43.83 -2.09 9.81
C ILE A 7 -43.31 -0.65 9.96
N MET A 8 -44.17 0.27 10.43
CA MET A 8 -43.80 1.68 10.66
C MET A 8 -42.96 1.91 11.93
N GLN A 9 -42.95 0.97 12.88
CA GLN A 9 -42.12 1.04 14.09
C GLN A 9 -40.69 0.50 13.89
N GLY A 10 -40.47 -0.41 12.93
CA GLY A 10 -39.16 -1.00 12.66
C GLY A 10 -38.11 -0.05 12.02
N LEU A 11 -38.53 1.14 11.57
CA LEU A 11 -37.69 2.08 10.80
C LEU A 11 -37.46 3.44 11.47
N LYS A 12 -37.87 3.64 12.73
CA LYS A 12 -37.64 4.92 13.43
C LYS A 12 -36.37 4.89 14.29
N LYS A 13 -35.21 4.67 13.67
CA LYS A 13 -33.96 5.20 14.24
C LYS A 13 -33.98 6.71 13.99
N ALA A 14 -34.23 7.49 15.03
CA ALA A 14 -34.11 8.94 14.96
C ALA A 14 -32.68 9.30 14.49
N GLY A 15 -32.58 10.09 13.42
CA GLY A 15 -31.28 10.62 12.98
C GLY A 15 -30.66 11.43 14.10
N SER A 16 -29.38 11.25 14.37
CA SER A 16 -28.67 12.07 15.36
C SER A 16 -28.76 13.55 14.95
N PRO A 17 -29.19 14.45 15.85
CA PRO A 17 -29.19 15.87 15.55
C PRO A 17 -27.74 16.36 15.45
N GLY A 18 -27.27 16.66 14.24
CA GLY A 18 -25.91 17.16 14.01
C GLY A 18 -25.40 16.90 12.60
N LYS A 19 -24.44 17.70 12.14
CA LYS A 19 -23.67 17.40 10.93
C LYS A 19 -22.60 16.36 11.28
N ALA A 20 -22.29 15.47 10.35
CA ALA A 20 -21.20 14.52 10.52
C ALA A 20 -19.87 15.26 10.77
N ALA A 21 -19.11 14.78 11.75
CA ALA A 21 -17.81 15.34 12.14
C ALA A 21 -16.77 14.22 12.24
N ILE A 22 -15.53 14.53 11.85
CA ILE A 22 -14.40 13.61 12.03
C ILE A 22 -13.97 13.69 13.49
N MET A 23 -14.12 12.58 14.22
CA MET A 23 -13.78 12.52 15.64
C MET A 23 -12.29 12.17 15.86
N ALA A 24 -11.70 11.35 14.99
CA ALA A 24 -10.29 10.95 15.07
C ALA A 24 -9.78 10.44 13.72
N ILE A 25 -8.45 10.54 13.50
CA ILE A 25 -7.72 9.94 12.38
C ILE A 25 -6.46 9.27 12.93
N GLY A 26 -6.28 7.98 12.63
CA GLY A 26 -5.07 7.22 12.95
C GLY A 26 -4.28 6.85 11.69
N LYS A 27 -2.96 6.71 11.81
CA LYS A 27 -2.07 6.24 10.73
C LYS A 27 -1.01 5.29 11.29
N ALA A 28 -0.65 4.28 10.52
CA ALA A 28 0.44 3.36 10.82
C ALA A 28 1.34 3.21 9.58
N PHE A 29 2.63 2.97 9.80
CA PHE A 29 3.61 2.77 8.74
C PHE A 29 4.48 1.55 9.05
N PRO A 30 4.96 0.83 8.03
CA PRO A 30 6.00 -0.18 8.18
C PRO A 30 7.28 0.40 8.80
N HIS A 31 8.08 -0.45 9.44
CA HIS A 31 9.33 -0.04 10.10
C HIS A 31 10.43 0.38 9.11
N GLN A 32 10.43 -0.18 7.90
CA GLN A 32 11.48 0.08 6.93
C GLN A 32 11.24 1.40 6.19
N LEU A 33 12.20 2.31 6.33
CA LEU A 33 12.24 3.60 5.65
C LEU A 33 13.27 3.56 4.51
N VAL A 34 12.87 3.99 3.32
CA VAL A 34 13.73 4.09 2.14
C VAL A 34 13.80 5.55 1.70
N MET A 35 15.02 6.05 1.51
CA MET A 35 15.25 7.38 0.97
C MET A 35 15.06 7.38 -0.54
N GLN A 36 14.38 8.40 -1.06
CA GLN A 36 14.04 8.50 -2.48
C GLN A 36 15.28 8.50 -3.38
N GLU A 37 16.39 9.05 -2.90
CA GLU A 37 17.67 9.11 -3.61
C GLU A 37 18.30 7.73 -3.81
N LEU A 38 18.11 6.81 -2.85
CA LEU A 38 18.67 5.46 -2.87
C LEU A 38 17.70 4.43 -3.47
N LEU A 39 16.44 4.82 -3.71
CA LEU A 39 15.40 3.93 -4.21
C LEU A 39 15.79 3.30 -5.55
N VAL A 40 16.41 4.07 -6.44
CA VAL A 40 16.75 3.59 -7.79
C VAL A 40 17.86 2.56 -7.74
N ASP A 41 18.92 2.83 -6.99
CA ASP A 41 20.02 1.87 -6.84
C ASP A 41 19.55 0.59 -6.15
N GLY A 42 18.73 0.71 -5.11
CA GLY A 42 18.11 -0.44 -4.44
C GLY A 42 17.19 -1.24 -5.37
N TYR A 43 16.38 -0.56 -6.20
CA TYR A 43 15.49 -1.23 -7.14
C TYR A 43 16.26 -2.06 -8.17
N PHE A 44 17.28 -1.47 -8.80
CA PHE A 44 18.09 -2.16 -9.82
C PHE A 44 18.91 -3.31 -9.22
N LYS A 45 19.46 -3.14 -8.01
CA LYS A 45 20.12 -4.22 -7.27
C LYS A 45 19.16 -5.38 -7.01
N ASN A 46 17.93 -5.09 -6.61
CA ASN A 46 16.95 -6.09 -6.20
C ASN A 46 16.32 -6.85 -7.38
N THR A 47 16.21 -6.22 -8.55
CA THR A 47 15.59 -6.82 -9.74
C THR A 47 16.59 -7.40 -10.74
N ASN A 48 17.90 -7.37 -10.44
CA ASN A 48 18.97 -7.79 -11.35
C ASN A 48 18.83 -7.18 -12.75
N CYS A 49 18.42 -5.91 -12.81
CA CYS A 49 18.30 -5.16 -14.05
C CYS A 49 19.58 -4.36 -14.28
N ASP A 50 20.22 -4.54 -15.44
CA ASP A 50 21.47 -3.84 -15.80
C ASP A 50 21.29 -2.81 -16.93
N ASP A 51 20.06 -2.37 -17.19
CA ASP A 51 19.77 -1.41 -18.26
C ASP A 51 20.08 0.06 -17.82
N PRO A 52 21.11 0.70 -18.40
CA PRO A 52 21.49 2.06 -18.03
C PRO A 52 20.45 3.12 -18.46
N GLU A 53 19.73 2.91 -19.56
CA GLU A 53 18.72 3.85 -20.04
C GLU A 53 17.50 3.85 -19.11
N LEU A 54 17.07 2.66 -18.68
CA LEU A 54 15.99 2.53 -17.71
C LEU A 54 16.37 3.14 -16.36
N LYS A 55 17.62 2.93 -15.92
CA LYS A 55 18.13 3.51 -14.67
C LYS A 55 18.11 5.03 -14.70
N GLN A 56 18.53 5.64 -15.80
CA GLN A 56 18.50 7.09 -15.97
C GLN A 56 17.07 7.63 -15.97
N LYS A 57 16.14 6.94 -16.67
CA LYS A 57 14.72 7.30 -16.69
C LYS A 57 14.11 7.27 -15.28
N LEU A 58 14.34 6.19 -14.53
CA LEU A 58 13.82 6.05 -13.16
C LEU A 58 14.44 7.09 -12.21
N THR A 59 15.74 7.36 -12.35
CA THR A 59 16.43 8.41 -11.58
C THR A 59 15.81 9.77 -11.80
N ARG A 60 15.56 10.13 -13.07
CA ARG A 60 14.90 11.40 -13.42
C ARG A 60 13.51 11.48 -12.78
N LEU A 61 12.71 10.43 -12.91
CA LEU A 61 11.37 10.37 -12.30
C LEU A 61 11.45 10.56 -10.78
N CYS A 62 12.36 9.88 -10.11
CA CYS A 62 12.52 9.97 -8.66
C CYS A 62 12.93 11.37 -8.19
N LYS A 63 13.79 12.06 -8.95
CA LYS A 63 14.23 13.44 -8.67
C LYS A 63 13.16 14.48 -8.95
N THR A 64 12.29 14.26 -9.93
CA THR A 64 11.20 15.20 -10.25
C THR A 64 10.06 15.12 -9.22
N THR A 65 9.92 13.99 -8.53
CA THR A 65 8.92 13.87 -7.46
C THR A 65 9.30 14.69 -6.22
N THR A 66 8.32 15.15 -5.45
CA THR A 66 8.53 15.84 -4.17
C THR A 66 8.72 14.88 -2.98
N VAL A 67 8.85 13.58 -3.24
CA VAL A 67 8.97 12.54 -2.22
C VAL A 67 10.39 12.50 -1.67
N LYS A 68 10.55 12.56 -0.35
CA LYS A 68 11.86 12.42 0.32
C LYS A 68 12.09 11.01 0.85
N THR A 69 11.08 10.44 1.49
CA THR A 69 11.16 9.14 2.14
C THR A 69 9.87 8.35 1.90
N ARG A 70 10.00 7.03 1.86
CA ARG A 70 8.87 6.10 1.76
C ARG A 70 9.01 5.02 2.82
N TYR A 71 7.88 4.60 3.37
CA TYR A 71 7.81 3.40 4.20
C TYR A 71 7.38 2.23 3.34
N VAL A 72 8.14 1.14 3.36
CA VAL A 72 7.88 -0.02 2.50
C VAL A 72 7.92 -1.29 3.35
N VAL A 73 7.09 -2.27 2.99
CA VAL A 73 7.20 -3.62 3.57
C VAL A 73 8.31 -4.42 2.87
N MET A 74 8.51 -4.16 1.57
CA MET A 74 9.44 -4.92 0.75
C MET A 74 10.89 -4.70 1.18
N SER A 75 11.55 -5.77 1.64
CA SER A 75 12.94 -5.79 2.08
C SER A 75 13.76 -6.82 1.28
N GLU A 76 15.09 -6.76 1.41
CA GLU A 76 15.99 -7.78 0.83
C GLU A 76 15.69 -9.19 1.36
N GLU A 77 15.24 -9.30 2.61
CA GLU A 77 14.83 -10.56 3.24
C GLU A 77 13.58 -11.16 2.58
N ILE A 78 12.58 -10.32 2.30
CA ILE A 78 11.35 -10.76 1.62
C ILE A 78 11.64 -11.20 0.18
N LEU A 79 12.50 -10.46 -0.52
CA LEU A 79 12.90 -10.82 -1.88
C LEU A 79 13.76 -12.07 -1.92
N THR A 80 14.55 -12.34 -0.87
CA THR A 80 15.30 -13.60 -0.74
C THR A 80 14.35 -14.78 -0.49
N LYS A 81 13.27 -14.58 0.28
CA LYS A 81 12.25 -15.61 0.53
C LYS A 81 11.37 -15.87 -0.70
N TYR A 82 11.06 -14.82 -1.46
CA TYR A 82 10.18 -14.85 -2.64
C TYR A 82 10.86 -14.20 -3.86
N PRO A 83 11.88 -14.83 -4.46
CA PRO A 83 12.62 -14.28 -5.59
C PRO A 83 11.76 -14.03 -6.83
N GLU A 84 10.64 -14.75 -6.97
CA GLU A 84 9.66 -14.54 -8.04
C GLU A 84 9.04 -13.14 -8.04
N LEU A 85 9.09 -12.41 -6.92
CA LEU A 85 8.58 -11.03 -6.83
C LEU A 85 9.46 -10.02 -7.56
N ALA A 86 10.73 -10.35 -7.78
CA ALA A 86 11.70 -9.51 -8.49
C ALA A 86 11.66 -9.73 -10.01
N ILE A 87 10.96 -10.76 -10.49
CA ILE A 87 10.95 -11.18 -11.89
C ILE A 87 9.62 -10.80 -12.54
N GLU A 88 9.69 -10.17 -13.69
CA GLU A 88 8.51 -9.80 -14.47
C GLU A 88 7.83 -11.04 -15.08
N GLY A 89 6.49 -11.07 -15.08
CA GLY A 89 5.70 -12.08 -15.79
C GLY A 89 5.38 -13.35 -15.00
N LEU A 90 5.88 -13.51 -13.78
CA LEU A 90 5.57 -14.67 -12.94
C LEU A 90 4.28 -14.48 -12.11
N PRO A 91 3.52 -15.56 -11.86
CA PRO A 91 2.33 -15.51 -11.00
C PRO A 91 2.75 -15.32 -9.53
N THR A 92 2.50 -14.14 -8.97
CA THR A 92 2.97 -13.75 -7.62
C THR A 92 1.88 -13.42 -6.61
N VAL A 93 0.60 -13.67 -6.96
CA VAL A 93 -0.55 -13.27 -6.12
C VAL A 93 -0.51 -13.93 -4.74
N LYS A 94 -0.19 -15.24 -4.68
CA LYS A 94 -0.18 -16.00 -3.42
C LYS A 94 0.87 -15.45 -2.44
N GLN A 95 2.06 -15.14 -2.94
CA GLN A 95 3.17 -14.59 -2.17
C GLN A 95 2.86 -13.18 -1.66
N ARG A 96 2.27 -12.33 -2.51
CA ARG A 96 1.83 -10.99 -2.11
C ARG A 96 0.78 -11.05 -1.01
N LEU A 97 -0.14 -12.01 -1.07
CA LEU A 97 -1.14 -12.22 -0.02
C LEU A 97 -0.51 -12.71 1.29
N ASP A 98 0.44 -13.64 1.22
CA ASP A 98 1.15 -14.14 2.42
C ASP A 98 1.89 -13.00 3.16
N ILE A 99 2.54 -12.12 2.41
CA ILE A 99 3.22 -10.93 2.96
C ILE A 99 2.20 -9.98 3.60
N CYS A 100 1.10 -9.66 2.91
CA CYS A 100 0.10 -8.74 3.44
C CYS A 100 -0.62 -9.26 4.68
N ASN A 101 -0.86 -10.57 4.78
CA ASN A 101 -1.51 -11.16 5.96
C ASN A 101 -0.60 -11.22 7.18
N SER A 102 0.71 -11.17 6.96
CA SER A 102 1.73 -11.20 8.02
C SER A 102 2.16 -9.81 8.49
N ALA A 103 1.80 -8.75 7.75
CA ALA A 103 2.19 -7.36 7.97
C ALA A 103 1.12 -6.59 8.76
#